data_AF-W5YUX5-F1
#
_entry.id   AF-W5YUX5-F1
#
_cell.length_a   1.000
_cell.length_b   1.000
_cell.length_c   1.000
_cell.angle_alpha   90.00
_cell.angle_beta   90.00
_cell.angle_gamma   90.00
#
_symmetry.space_group_name_H-M   'P 1'
#
loop_
_entity.id
_entity.type
_entity.pdbx_description
1 polymer ?
#
loop_
_entity_poly.entity_id
_entity_poly.type
_entity_poly.pdbx_seq_one_letter_code
_entity_poly.pdbx_strand_id
1 'polypeptide(L)'
;MGKQRFRYSASILKPSHLFATIGALLTILLGSLLLLALPNLGELDFSQLYLDEHGNVPFELHLIALCLLLGCVVAFVNRRVWLELDSENLTIHIPRLTGLGLMGFTTGDHRIPLNTIRKVELTAVTGFRNMAQALQQSKLSLVTDRRTYRLQPYHFLREGHPDHRIGMGSAFGKPKARLESIITEAPLVKALSGITGNVEFTSTQTDRTGPLANHFNLLKHKGMVLQLILLAVLGTYALVDYVLLTNYLVIGDLPLWPFISTGLLLGVLGVQLGKGAPRAERFGLAALLCIIAFAATYPGLQRYALVVSPEPLSVAYDNTETGYFEHSHYPAIDQRESSIPEYWQSLPSEVTYTFFLHESELGFVLIDMAAVYEKSRAFYREDGR
;
A
#
# COMPACT_ATOMS: atom_id res chain seq x y z
N MET A 1 -33.76 -1.48 30.58
CA MET A 1 -32.28 -1.48 30.55
C MET A 1 -31.81 -0.05 30.34
N GLY A 2 -30.78 0.41 31.06
CA GLY A 2 -30.18 1.72 30.80
C GLY A 2 -29.37 1.74 29.49
N LYS A 3 -29.33 2.89 28.82
CA LYS A 3 -28.59 3.13 27.57
C LYS A 3 -27.10 2.75 27.72
N GLN A 4 -26.62 1.83 26.88
CA GLN A 4 -25.24 1.36 26.88
C GLN A 4 -24.51 1.88 25.63
N ARG A 5 -23.38 2.56 25.83
CA ARG A 5 -22.56 3.05 24.73
C ARG A 5 -21.27 2.25 24.62
N PHE A 6 -20.92 1.93 23.38
CA PHE A 6 -19.70 1.23 23.03
C PHE A 6 -18.86 2.04 22.06
N ARG A 7 -17.57 2.15 22.33
CA ARG A 7 -16.60 2.85 21.49
C ARG A 7 -15.70 1.85 20.81
N TYR A 8 -15.43 2.07 19.52
CA TYR A 8 -14.49 1.24 18.79
C TYR A 8 -13.04 1.57 19.15
N SER A 9 -12.24 0.52 19.32
CA SER A 9 -10.78 0.60 19.42
C SER A 9 -10.16 -0.13 18.23
N ALA A 10 -9.25 0.51 17.52
CA ALA A 10 -8.52 -0.12 16.41
C ALA A 10 -7.56 -1.24 16.88
N SER A 11 -7.15 -1.19 18.15
CA SER A 11 -6.28 -2.19 18.75
C SER A 11 -7.04 -3.10 19.70
N ILE A 12 -6.70 -4.38 19.66
CA ILE A 12 -7.12 -5.42 20.61
C ILE A 12 -6.22 -5.51 21.85
N LEU A 13 -5.08 -4.79 21.84
CA LEU A 13 -4.15 -4.69 22.96
C LEU A 13 -4.51 -3.51 23.86
N LYS A 14 -4.24 -3.63 25.16
CA LYS A 14 -4.40 -2.51 26.09
C LYS A 14 -3.47 -1.34 25.70
N PRO A 15 -3.87 -0.08 25.94
CA PRO A 15 -3.08 1.09 25.58
C PRO A 15 -1.71 1.10 26.23
N SER A 16 -1.62 0.69 27.51
CA SER A 16 -0.36 0.63 28.26
C SER A 16 0.67 -0.27 27.59
N HIS A 17 0.26 -1.42 27.06
CA HIS A 17 1.15 -2.33 26.33
C HIS A 17 1.52 -1.80 24.95
N LEU A 18 0.59 -1.11 24.28
CA LEU A 18 0.84 -0.50 22.97
C LEU A 18 1.85 0.65 23.09
N PHE A 19 1.73 1.50 24.12
CA PHE A 19 2.71 2.53 24.41
C PHE A 19 4.04 1.96 24.87
N ALA A 20 4.05 0.86 25.65
CA ALA A 20 5.28 0.18 26.02
C ALA A 20 6.02 -0.40 24.80
N THR A 21 5.31 -0.96 23.82
CA THR A 21 5.94 -1.48 22.59
C THR A 21 6.44 -0.37 21.69
N ILE A 22 5.66 0.71 21.51
CA ILE A 22 6.11 1.88 20.75
C ILE A 22 7.33 2.50 21.44
N GLY A 23 7.29 2.64 22.76
CA GLY A 23 8.40 3.13 23.57
C GLY A 23 9.65 2.27 23.43
N ALA A 24 9.53 0.95 23.59
CA ALA A 24 10.64 0.02 23.42
C ALA A 24 11.22 0.05 22.00
N LEU A 25 10.38 0.11 20.96
CA LEU A 25 10.81 0.27 19.58
C LEU A 25 11.53 1.61 19.37
N LEU A 26 11.01 2.71 19.93
CA LEU A 26 11.67 4.01 19.88
C LEU A 26 13.03 3.95 20.58
N THR A 27 13.13 3.33 21.76
CA THR A 27 14.38 3.20 22.50
C THR A 27 15.39 2.34 21.76
N ILE A 28 14.95 1.25 21.11
CA ILE A 28 15.83 0.42 20.27
C ILE A 28 16.28 1.20 19.04
N LEU A 29 15.38 1.96 18.40
CA LEU A 29 15.70 2.74 17.21
C LEU A 29 16.66 3.89 17.54
N LEU A 30 16.38 4.68 18.59
CA LEU A 30 17.28 5.68 19.14
C LEU A 30 18.60 5.08 19.61
N GLY A 31 18.57 3.95 20.31
CA GLY A 31 19.76 3.24 20.76
C GLY A 31 20.61 2.73 19.60
N SER A 32 19.99 2.23 18.53
CA SER A 32 20.69 1.80 17.32
C SER A 32 21.29 2.98 16.56
N LEU A 33 20.59 4.12 16.49
CA LEU A 33 21.12 5.37 15.92
C LEU A 33 22.32 5.88 16.73
N LEU A 34 22.23 5.87 18.06
CA LEU A 34 23.32 6.23 18.97
C LEU A 34 24.51 5.27 18.89
N LEU A 35 24.27 3.96 18.71
CA LEU A 35 25.31 2.94 18.50
C LEU A 35 26.03 3.07 17.16
N LEU A 36 25.34 3.48 16.10
CA LEU A 36 25.95 3.83 14.82
C LEU A 36 26.74 5.16 14.88
N ALA A 37 26.29 6.11 15.71
CA ALA A 37 26.90 7.42 15.91
C ALA A 37 28.06 7.47 16.92
N LEU A 38 28.30 6.37 17.65
CA LEU A 38 29.17 6.31 18.83
C LEU A 38 30.67 6.60 18.60
N PRO A 39 31.30 6.44 17.41
CA PRO A 39 32.70 6.84 17.24
C PRO A 39 32.91 8.37 17.26
N ASN A 40 31.89 9.17 16.91
CA ASN A 40 32.05 10.61 16.60
C ASN A 40 30.99 11.51 17.29
N LEU A 41 30.53 11.16 18.49
CA LEU A 41 29.53 11.94 19.26
C LEU A 41 29.93 13.40 19.54
N GLY A 42 31.22 13.75 19.47
CA GLY A 42 31.72 15.13 19.64
C GLY A 42 31.65 16.01 18.38
N GLU A 43 31.50 15.41 17.19
CA GLU A 43 31.50 16.10 15.89
C GLU A 43 30.16 15.97 15.14
N LEU A 44 29.15 15.34 15.77
CA LEU A 44 27.82 15.18 15.19
C LEU A 44 27.08 16.52 15.16
N ASP A 45 27.11 17.17 14.01
CA ASP A 45 26.20 18.25 13.71
C ASP A 45 24.78 17.68 13.55
N PHE A 46 23.90 17.98 14.51
CA PHE A 46 22.51 17.52 14.49
C PHE A 46 21.75 17.98 13.24
N SER A 47 22.27 18.98 12.51
CA SER A 47 21.73 19.38 11.21
C SER A 47 21.77 18.24 10.19
N GLN A 48 22.82 17.40 10.19
CA GLN A 48 23.01 16.27 9.26
C GLN A 48 22.04 15.09 9.52
N LEU A 49 21.34 15.08 10.66
CA LEU A 49 20.27 14.11 10.94
C LEU A 49 18.96 14.46 10.24
N TYR A 50 18.77 15.73 9.87
CA TYR A 50 17.54 16.25 9.25
C TYR A 50 17.78 16.86 7.88
N LEU A 51 19.03 17.01 7.46
CA LEU A 51 19.43 17.61 6.20
C LEU A 51 20.49 16.70 5.56
N ASP A 52 20.31 16.38 4.28
CA ASP A 52 21.32 15.70 3.48
C ASP A 52 22.52 16.63 3.18
N GLU A 53 23.53 16.11 2.48
CA GLU A 53 24.73 16.89 2.07
C GLU A 53 24.41 18.15 1.25
N HIS A 54 23.18 18.28 0.74
CA HIS A 54 22.70 19.42 -0.05
C HIS A 54 21.77 20.35 0.74
N GLY A 55 21.58 20.11 2.05
CA GLY A 55 20.72 20.93 2.90
C GLY A 55 19.22 20.64 2.73
N ASN A 56 18.84 19.48 2.17
CA ASN A 56 17.45 19.09 1.98
C ASN A 56 17.00 18.06 3.01
N VAL A 57 15.74 18.11 3.42
CA VAL A 57 15.21 17.12 4.36
C VAL A 57 15.10 15.76 3.65
N PRO A 58 15.77 14.69 4.13
CA PRO A 58 15.77 13.40 3.47
C PRO A 58 14.34 12.85 3.31
N PHE A 59 14.10 12.17 2.19
CA PHE A 59 12.78 11.68 1.79
C PHE A 59 12.19 10.72 2.82
N GLU A 60 13.03 9.96 3.53
CA GLU A 60 12.63 9.06 4.61
C GLU A 60 11.89 9.79 5.73
N LEU A 61 12.33 11.01 6.07
CA LEU A 61 11.68 11.82 7.10
C LEU A 61 10.33 12.36 6.62
N HIS A 62 10.21 12.76 5.35
CA HIS A 62 8.93 13.12 4.74
C HIS A 62 7.96 11.93 4.72
N LEU A 63 8.46 10.74 4.37
CA LEU A 63 7.67 9.51 4.34
C LEU A 63 7.20 9.11 5.75
N ILE A 64 8.07 9.22 6.76
CA ILE A 64 7.72 9.00 8.17
C ILE A 64 6.66 10.01 8.62
N ALA A 65 6.83 11.30 8.30
CA ALA A 65 5.87 12.34 8.64
C ALA A 65 4.50 12.10 7.99
N LEU A 66 4.48 11.70 6.70
CA LEU A 66 3.27 11.34 5.99
C LEU A 66 2.59 10.11 6.61
N CYS A 67 3.37 9.07 6.97
CA CYS A 67 2.86 7.86 7.62
C CYS A 67 2.27 8.17 9.01
N LEU A 68 2.92 9.04 9.78
CA LEU A 68 2.42 9.51 11.08
C LEU A 68 1.12 10.30 10.90
N LEU A 69 1.06 11.22 9.94
CA LEU A 69 -0.14 12.00 9.64
C LEU A 69 -1.30 11.08 9.24
N LEU A 70 -1.05 10.10 8.36
CA LEU A 70 -2.04 9.11 7.93
C LEU A 70 -2.50 8.24 9.10
N GLY A 71 -1.58 7.84 9.98
CA GLY A 71 -1.87 7.16 11.24
C GLY A 71 -2.76 7.99 12.17
N CYS A 72 -2.48 9.29 12.32
CA CYS A 72 -3.28 10.24 13.09
C CYS A 72 -4.70 10.40 12.51
N VAL A 73 -4.83 10.51 11.18
CA VAL A 73 -6.13 10.58 10.49
C VAL A 73 -6.93 9.30 10.74
N VAL A 74 -6.31 8.13 10.57
CA VAL A 74 -6.97 6.84 10.84
C VAL A 74 -7.40 6.74 12.30
N ALA A 75 -6.54 7.14 13.24
CA ALA A 75 -6.89 7.16 14.67
C ALA A 75 -8.06 8.12 14.95
N PHE A 76 -8.08 9.30 14.35
CA PHE A 76 -9.14 10.28 14.49
C PHE A 76 -10.48 9.77 13.95
N VAL A 77 -10.49 9.19 12.75
CA VAL A 77 -11.70 8.60 12.15
C VAL A 77 -12.21 7.43 12.99
N ASN A 78 -11.32 6.55 13.47
CA ASN A 78 -11.70 5.43 14.33
C ASN A 78 -12.29 5.88 15.68
N ARG A 79 -11.85 7.03 16.23
CA ARG A 79 -12.43 7.60 17.46
C ARG A 79 -13.89 8.01 17.29
N ARG A 80 -14.35 8.27 16.07
CA ARG A 80 -15.74 8.61 15.77
C ARG A 80 -16.63 7.38 15.66
N VAL A 81 -16.09 6.17 15.64
CA VAL A 81 -16.89 4.94 15.53
C VAL A 81 -17.48 4.56 16.90
N TRP A 82 -18.80 4.45 16.98
CA TRP A 82 -19.51 4.05 18.19
C TRP A 82 -20.76 3.22 17.89
N LEU A 83 -21.17 2.44 18.88
CA LEU A 83 -22.45 1.75 18.93
C LEU A 83 -23.19 2.21 20.18
N GLU A 84 -24.50 2.32 20.08
CA GLU A 84 -25.35 2.64 21.22
C GLU A 84 -26.51 1.66 21.25
N LEU A 85 -26.68 1.01 22.39
CA LEU A 85 -27.72 0.04 22.64
C LEU A 85 -28.69 0.62 23.66
N ASP A 86 -29.91 0.87 23.21
CA ASP A 86 -31.04 1.28 24.04
C ASP A 86 -32.01 0.11 24.24
N SER A 87 -33.07 0.32 25.02
CA SER A 87 -34.13 -0.65 25.28
C SER A 87 -34.88 -1.10 24.02
N GLU A 88 -34.92 -0.27 22.96
CA GLU A 88 -35.67 -0.56 21.73
C GLU A 88 -34.80 -0.64 20.47
N ASN A 89 -33.63 0.02 20.46
CA ASN A 89 -32.85 0.23 19.25
C ASN A 89 -31.35 0.02 19.48
N LEU A 90 -30.69 -0.61 18.50
CA LEU A 90 -29.24 -0.60 18.33
C LEU A 90 -28.87 0.44 17.26
N THR A 91 -28.22 1.51 17.67
CA THR A 91 -27.70 2.56 16.78
C THR A 91 -26.23 2.32 16.50
N ILE A 92 -25.87 2.27 15.22
CA ILE A 92 -24.53 2.01 14.71
C ILE A 92 -24.07 3.25 13.96
N HIS A 93 -22.97 3.86 14.39
CA HIS A 93 -22.31 4.94 13.68
C HIS A 93 -20.89 4.52 13.32
N ILE A 94 -20.69 4.14 12.07
CA ILE A 94 -19.38 3.75 11.53
C ILE A 94 -19.13 4.60 10.28
N PRO A 95 -18.21 5.58 10.27
CA PRO A 95 -17.97 6.40 9.10
C PRO A 95 -17.64 5.55 7.86
N ARG A 96 -18.14 5.96 6.68
CA ARG A 96 -17.99 5.22 5.42
C ARG A 96 -16.52 5.04 4.99
N LEU A 97 -15.66 6.00 5.36
CA LEU A 97 -14.22 6.01 5.07
C LEU A 97 -13.39 5.29 6.14
N THR A 98 -13.93 4.22 6.74
CA THR A 98 -13.17 3.37 7.66
C THR A 98 -12.67 2.11 6.97
N GLY A 99 -11.47 1.64 7.35
CA GLY A 99 -10.93 0.36 6.87
C GLY A 99 -11.81 -0.86 7.20
N LEU A 100 -12.81 -0.69 8.06
CA LEU A 100 -13.85 -1.68 8.38
C LEU A 100 -14.71 -2.07 7.18
N GLY A 101 -15.05 -1.10 6.32
CA GLY A 101 -15.82 -1.38 5.10
C GLY A 101 -15.04 -2.25 4.10
N LEU A 102 -13.72 -2.04 4.02
CA LEU A 102 -12.81 -2.86 3.20
C LEU A 102 -12.69 -4.29 3.73
N MET A 103 -12.88 -4.49 5.04
CA MET A 103 -12.90 -5.82 5.68
C MET A 103 -14.29 -6.50 5.63
N GLY A 104 -15.27 -5.90 4.94
CA GLY A 104 -16.61 -6.45 4.78
C GLY A 104 -17.50 -6.30 6.03
N PHE A 105 -17.16 -5.39 6.94
CA PHE A 105 -18.01 -5.00 8.07
C PHE A 105 -18.97 -3.87 7.68
N THR A 106 -20.04 -3.73 8.46
CA THR A 106 -21.06 -2.70 8.25
C THR A 106 -20.43 -1.31 8.38
N THR A 107 -20.71 -0.42 7.43
CA THR A 107 -20.35 1.00 7.50
C THR A 107 -21.59 1.86 7.22
N GLY A 108 -21.57 3.10 7.68
CA GLY A 108 -22.67 4.06 7.67
C GLY A 108 -23.42 4.13 9.00
N ASP A 109 -24.49 4.93 8.98
CA ASP A 109 -25.40 5.14 10.10
C ASP A 109 -26.60 4.20 9.98
N HIS A 110 -26.78 3.35 10.99
CA HIS A 110 -27.87 2.39 11.01
C HIS A 110 -28.58 2.43 12.35
N ARG A 111 -29.91 2.55 12.33
CA ARG A 111 -30.76 2.34 13.48
C ARG A 111 -31.51 1.03 13.29
N ILE A 112 -31.25 0.07 14.18
CA ILE A 112 -31.78 -1.29 14.10
C ILE A 112 -32.73 -1.50 15.27
N PRO A 113 -34.05 -1.58 15.03
CA PRO A 113 -35.00 -1.97 16.07
C PRO A 113 -34.72 -3.38 16.56
N LEU A 114 -34.64 -3.58 17.87
CA LEU A 114 -34.23 -4.87 18.47
C LEU A 114 -35.21 -6.00 18.13
N ASN A 115 -36.50 -5.69 17.99
CA ASN A 115 -37.53 -6.63 17.56
C ASN A 115 -37.35 -7.18 16.13
N THR A 116 -36.56 -6.51 15.28
CA THR A 116 -36.26 -6.99 13.92
C THR A 116 -35.07 -7.95 13.86
N ILE A 117 -34.34 -8.12 14.98
CA ILE A 117 -33.20 -9.02 15.05
C ILE A 117 -33.72 -10.43 15.30
N ARG A 118 -33.68 -11.27 14.26
CA ARG A 118 -34.11 -12.68 14.36
C ARG A 118 -33.05 -13.55 14.98
N LYS A 119 -31.78 -13.27 14.66
CA LYS A 119 -30.66 -14.13 15.02
C LYS A 119 -29.38 -13.34 15.18
N VAL A 120 -28.59 -13.72 16.18
CA VAL A 120 -27.22 -13.25 16.40
C VAL A 120 -26.30 -14.43 16.21
N GLU A 121 -25.46 -14.37 15.18
CA GLU A 121 -24.48 -15.41 14.86
C GLU A 121 -23.08 -14.93 15.19
N LEU A 122 -22.36 -15.70 15.98
CA LEU A 122 -20.95 -15.46 16.23
C LEU A 122 -20.10 -16.47 15.46
N THR A 123 -19.25 -15.96 14.57
CA THR A 123 -18.28 -16.76 13.81
C THR A 123 -16.88 -16.51 14.36
N ALA A 124 -16.39 -17.43 15.18
CA ALA A 124 -15.00 -17.45 15.62
C ALA A 124 -14.12 -18.12 14.56
N VAL A 125 -13.07 -17.44 14.07
CA VAL A 125 -12.18 -18.01 13.07
C VAL A 125 -11.09 -18.83 13.76
N THR A 126 -11.24 -20.16 13.74
CA THR A 126 -10.23 -21.10 14.24
C THR A 126 -9.27 -21.46 13.10
N GLY A 127 -7.95 -21.32 13.31
CA GLY A 127 -6.93 -21.63 12.29
C GLY A 127 -5.71 -20.71 12.23
N PHE A 128 -5.71 -19.59 12.97
CA PHE A 128 -4.52 -18.72 13.07
C PHE A 128 -3.53 -19.25 14.12
N ARG A 129 -2.23 -19.00 13.90
CA ARG A 129 -1.19 -19.28 14.92
C ARG A 129 -1.29 -18.31 16.11
N ASN A 130 -1.77 -17.09 15.87
CA ASN A 130 -1.79 -16.00 16.85
C ASN A 130 -3.23 -15.66 17.27
N MET A 131 -3.48 -15.58 18.58
CA MET A 131 -4.77 -15.21 19.17
C MET A 131 -5.23 -13.81 18.73
N ALA A 132 -4.29 -12.88 18.62
CA ALA A 132 -4.53 -11.52 18.12
C ALA A 132 -5.24 -11.51 16.75
N GLN A 133 -4.73 -12.31 15.82
CA GLN A 133 -5.29 -12.40 14.47
C GLN A 133 -6.66 -13.07 14.46
N ALA A 134 -6.86 -14.07 15.31
CA ALA A 134 -8.14 -14.75 15.43
C ALA A 134 -9.24 -13.84 15.99
N LEU A 135 -8.93 -13.02 17.00
CA LEU A 135 -9.86 -12.02 17.56
C LEU A 135 -10.22 -10.94 16.53
N GLN A 136 -9.23 -10.45 15.78
CA GLN A 136 -9.46 -9.42 14.75
C GLN A 136 -10.37 -9.92 13.60
N GLN A 137 -10.33 -11.21 13.29
CA GLN A 137 -11.13 -11.82 12.23
C GLN A 137 -12.46 -12.41 12.69
N SER A 138 -12.72 -12.43 14.00
CA SER A 138 -14.02 -12.83 14.53
C SER A 138 -15.13 -11.92 14.02
N LYS A 139 -16.29 -12.49 13.70
CA LYS A 139 -17.43 -11.78 13.14
C LYS A 139 -18.65 -12.00 14.01
N LEU A 140 -19.35 -10.91 14.30
CA LEU A 140 -20.68 -10.92 14.87
C LEU A 140 -21.66 -10.49 13.78
N SER A 141 -22.56 -11.38 13.40
CA SER A 141 -23.56 -11.14 12.37
C SER A 141 -24.94 -10.99 13.01
N LEU A 142 -25.56 -9.82 12.85
CA LEU A 142 -26.93 -9.53 13.26
C LEU A 142 -27.82 -9.74 12.05
N VAL A 143 -28.61 -10.81 12.06
CA VAL A 143 -29.53 -11.14 10.97
C VAL A 143 -30.88 -10.50 11.28
N THR A 144 -31.27 -9.54 10.44
CA THR A 144 -32.60 -8.90 10.48
C THR A 144 -33.44 -9.31 9.28
N ASP A 145 -34.72 -8.95 9.28
CA ASP A 145 -35.64 -9.20 8.17
C ASP A 145 -35.14 -8.69 6.81
N ARG A 146 -34.38 -7.59 6.81
CA ARG A 146 -33.99 -6.87 5.59
C ARG A 146 -32.53 -7.04 5.21
N ARG A 147 -31.63 -7.22 6.19
CA ARG A 147 -30.19 -7.29 5.96
C ARG A 147 -29.42 -7.90 7.13
N THR A 148 -28.23 -8.40 6.84
CA THR A 148 -27.28 -8.88 7.84
C THR A 148 -26.23 -7.82 8.12
N TYR A 149 -26.11 -7.38 9.37
CA TYR A 149 -25.08 -6.44 9.79
C TYR A 149 -23.91 -7.21 10.39
N ARG A 150 -22.71 -6.95 9.90
CA ARG A 150 -21.46 -7.58 10.36
C ARG A 150 -20.66 -6.60 11.20
N LEU A 151 -20.25 -7.02 12.40
CA LEU A 151 -19.48 -6.24 13.36
C LEU A 151 -18.26 -7.05 13.86
N GLN A 152 -17.23 -6.34 14.35
CA GLN A 152 -16.09 -6.93 15.05
C GLN A 152 -16.36 -6.98 16.55
N PRO A 153 -16.72 -8.13 17.13
CA PRO A 153 -17.24 -8.20 18.50
C PRO A 153 -16.24 -7.71 19.56
N TYR A 154 -14.95 -8.02 19.38
CA TYR A 154 -13.93 -7.78 20.41
C TYR A 154 -13.41 -6.32 20.45
N HIS A 155 -13.58 -5.57 19.37
CA HIS A 155 -13.02 -4.21 19.23
C HIS A 155 -13.88 -3.12 19.89
N PHE A 156 -15.10 -3.43 20.33
CA PHE A 156 -16.01 -2.48 20.96
C PHE A 156 -15.90 -2.51 22.48
N LEU A 157 -15.40 -1.42 23.06
CA LEU A 157 -15.25 -1.18 24.49
C LEU A 157 -16.52 -0.55 25.04
N ARG A 158 -17.04 -1.04 26.17
CA ARG A 158 -18.18 -0.41 26.85
C ARG A 158 -17.70 0.80 27.65
N GLU A 159 -18.35 1.95 27.47
CA GLU A 159 -17.99 3.17 28.20
C GLU A 159 -18.27 3.02 29.71
N GLY A 160 -17.31 3.42 30.55
CA GLY A 160 -17.40 3.31 32.01
C GLY A 160 -17.14 1.91 32.59
N HIS A 161 -16.73 0.93 31.77
CA HIS A 161 -16.41 -0.43 32.22
C HIS A 161 -14.91 -0.75 32.11
N PRO A 162 -14.42 -1.78 32.82
CA PRO A 162 -13.03 -2.21 32.74
C PRO A 162 -12.62 -2.58 31.30
N ASP A 163 -11.39 -2.22 30.91
CA ASP A 163 -10.84 -2.52 29.59
C ASP A 163 -10.62 -4.04 29.42
N HIS A 164 -11.45 -4.67 28.59
CA HIS A 164 -11.44 -6.12 28.34
C HIS A 164 -10.38 -6.58 27.35
N ARG A 165 -9.60 -5.65 26.76
CA ARG A 165 -8.53 -5.96 25.80
C ARG A 165 -7.43 -6.84 26.41
N ILE A 166 -6.80 -7.62 25.56
CA ILE A 166 -5.76 -8.56 25.97
C ILE A 166 -4.41 -7.87 26.21
N GLY A 167 -3.60 -8.48 27.09
CA GLY A 167 -2.20 -8.10 27.28
C GLY A 167 -1.29 -8.73 26.21
N MET A 168 -0.06 -8.21 26.10
CA MET A 168 0.94 -8.67 25.13
C MET A 168 1.21 -10.19 25.25
N GLY A 169 1.39 -10.70 26.48
CA GLY A 169 1.70 -12.11 26.72
C GLY A 169 0.59 -13.09 26.32
N SER A 170 -0.68 -12.66 26.33
CA SER A 170 -1.78 -13.52 25.89
C SER A 170 -2.03 -13.43 24.38
N ALA A 171 -1.60 -12.35 23.70
CA ALA A 171 -1.79 -12.14 22.27
C ALA A 171 -1.05 -13.13 21.37
N PHE A 172 0.08 -13.66 21.83
CA PHE A 172 0.96 -14.58 21.08
C PHE A 172 0.77 -16.07 21.44
N GLY A 173 -0.22 -16.42 22.27
CA GLY A 173 -0.54 -17.80 22.64
C GLY A 173 -1.36 -18.56 21.59
N LYS A 174 -1.37 -19.91 21.69
CA LYS A 174 -2.18 -20.79 20.82
C LYS A 174 -3.69 -20.53 21.05
N PRO A 175 -4.48 -20.22 20.00
CA PRO A 175 -5.84 -19.69 20.17
C PRO A 175 -6.92 -20.72 20.54
N LYS A 176 -6.72 -22.02 20.30
CA LYS A 176 -7.84 -22.98 20.13
C LYS A 176 -8.79 -23.12 21.33
N ALA A 177 -8.33 -23.04 22.58
CA ALA A 177 -9.19 -23.31 23.75
C ALA A 177 -9.78 -22.05 24.42
N ARG A 178 -9.15 -20.88 24.23
CA ARG A 178 -9.51 -19.66 24.98
C ARG A 178 -10.18 -18.59 24.11
N LEU A 179 -10.14 -18.74 22.79
CA LEU A 179 -10.70 -17.74 21.88
C LEU A 179 -12.22 -17.62 22.02
N GLU A 180 -12.92 -18.76 22.08
CA GLU A 180 -14.38 -18.78 22.18
C GLU A 180 -14.83 -18.13 23.48
N SER A 181 -14.24 -18.49 24.63
CA SER A 181 -14.58 -17.87 25.92
C SER A 181 -14.31 -16.36 25.94
N ILE A 182 -13.18 -15.90 25.40
CA ILE A 182 -12.84 -14.47 25.33
C ILE A 182 -13.86 -13.68 24.48
N ILE A 183 -14.31 -14.25 23.36
CA ILE A 183 -15.27 -13.55 22.49
C ILE A 183 -16.68 -13.58 23.12
N THR A 184 -17.09 -14.68 23.74
CA THR A 184 -18.36 -14.77 24.48
C THR A 184 -18.40 -13.77 25.64
N GLU A 185 -17.27 -13.57 26.31
CA GLU A 185 -17.14 -12.63 27.41
C GLU A 185 -17.08 -11.17 26.98
N ALA A 186 -16.92 -10.89 25.69
CA ALA A 186 -16.83 -9.53 25.17
C ALA A 186 -18.09 -8.72 25.53
N PRO A 187 -17.95 -7.45 25.98
CA PRO A 187 -19.08 -6.65 26.45
C PRO A 187 -20.22 -6.51 25.44
N LEU A 188 -19.89 -6.37 24.15
CA LEU A 188 -20.88 -6.25 23.08
C LEU A 188 -21.68 -7.55 22.89
N VAL A 189 -21.01 -8.70 22.97
CA VAL A 189 -21.65 -10.02 22.82
C VAL A 189 -22.57 -10.29 24.00
N LYS A 190 -22.13 -10.02 25.24
CA LYS A 190 -22.96 -10.13 26.45
C LYS A 190 -24.17 -9.21 26.43
N ALA A 191 -24.00 -7.98 25.95
CA ALA A 191 -25.11 -7.02 25.89
C ALA A 191 -26.18 -7.42 24.88
N LEU A 192 -25.77 -8.01 23.75
CA LEU A 192 -26.70 -8.48 22.72
C LEU A 192 -27.33 -9.83 23.09
N SER A 193 -26.55 -10.77 23.69
CA SER A 193 -27.08 -12.06 24.14
C SER A 193 -28.13 -11.93 25.23
N GLY A 194 -27.97 -10.96 26.14
CA GLY A 194 -28.95 -10.66 27.18
C GLY A 194 -30.28 -10.13 26.65
N ILE A 195 -30.34 -9.67 25.39
CA ILE A 195 -31.55 -9.12 24.77
C ILE A 195 -32.24 -10.13 23.85
N THR A 196 -31.47 -10.89 23.06
CA THR A 196 -32.03 -11.80 22.05
C THR A 196 -32.25 -13.22 22.55
N GLY A 197 -32.02 -13.49 23.85
CA GLY A 197 -32.38 -14.75 24.50
C GLY A 197 -31.50 -15.96 24.19
N ASN A 198 -30.74 -15.97 23.09
CA ASN A 198 -29.62 -16.88 22.81
C ASN A 198 -28.76 -16.34 21.64
N VAL A 199 -27.44 -16.52 21.72
CA VAL A 199 -26.51 -16.32 20.60
C VAL A 199 -26.12 -17.69 20.11
N GLU A 200 -26.48 -18.04 18.88
CA GLU A 200 -26.02 -19.30 18.29
C GLU A 200 -24.54 -19.16 17.92
N PHE A 201 -23.71 -19.94 18.62
CA PHE A 201 -22.30 -20.08 18.32
C PHE A 201 -22.14 -21.04 17.16
N THR A 202 -21.88 -20.50 15.97
CA THR A 202 -21.48 -21.33 14.83
C THR A 202 -19.97 -21.21 14.67
N SER A 203 -19.26 -22.15 15.29
CA SER A 203 -17.83 -22.37 15.02
C SER A 203 -17.71 -23.08 13.68
N THR A 204 -17.99 -22.36 12.59
CA THR A 204 -17.56 -22.85 11.28
C THR A 204 -16.05 -22.77 11.28
N GLN A 205 -15.37 -23.92 11.33
CA GLN A 205 -14.05 -24.00 10.74
C GLN A 205 -14.23 -23.43 9.32
N THR A 206 -13.59 -22.30 9.04
CA THR A 206 -13.37 -21.92 7.64
C THR A 206 -12.44 -22.97 7.08
N ASP A 207 -13.01 -24.09 6.65
CA ASP A 207 -12.35 -25.10 5.88
C ASP A 207 -12.03 -24.44 4.54
N ARG A 208 -10.82 -23.91 4.44
CA ARG A 208 -10.28 -23.34 3.20
C ARG A 208 -9.79 -24.45 2.25
N THR A 209 -10.27 -25.68 2.44
CA THR A 209 -9.84 -26.89 1.73
C THR A 209 -11.02 -27.77 1.32
N GLY A 210 -12.14 -27.17 0.90
CA GLY A 210 -13.25 -27.90 0.26
C GLY A 210 -13.18 -27.84 -1.28
N PRO A 211 -13.76 -28.82 -2.01
CA PRO A 211 -13.74 -28.90 -3.49
C PRO A 211 -14.47 -27.75 -4.21
N LEU A 212 -15.15 -26.87 -3.48
CA LEU A 212 -15.75 -25.62 -3.96
C LEU A 212 -14.76 -24.42 -3.94
N ALA A 213 -13.52 -24.62 -3.51
CA ALA A 213 -12.42 -23.65 -3.65
C ALA A 213 -12.05 -23.34 -5.11
N ASN A 214 -12.59 -24.09 -6.08
CA ASN A 214 -12.28 -23.95 -7.50
C ASN A 214 -12.92 -22.74 -8.20
N HIS A 215 -13.78 -21.95 -7.55
CA HIS A 215 -14.38 -20.77 -8.20
C HIS A 215 -14.49 -19.56 -7.27
N PHE A 216 -13.36 -19.08 -6.73
CA PHE A 216 -13.34 -17.73 -6.18
C PHE A 216 -13.48 -16.71 -7.32
N ASN A 217 -14.66 -16.09 -7.42
CA ASN A 217 -14.90 -15.09 -8.44
C ASN A 217 -14.28 -13.74 -8.03
N LEU A 218 -13.17 -13.39 -8.68
CA LEU A 218 -12.45 -12.13 -8.51
C LEU A 218 -13.37 -10.90 -8.65
N LEU A 219 -14.37 -10.96 -9.53
CA LEU A 219 -15.26 -9.85 -9.84
C LEU A 219 -16.32 -9.59 -8.75
N LYS A 220 -16.54 -10.52 -7.82
CA LYS A 220 -17.47 -10.32 -6.69
C LYS A 220 -16.79 -9.66 -5.49
N HIS A 221 -15.47 -9.73 -5.39
CA HIS A 221 -14.73 -9.14 -4.29
C HIS A 221 -14.31 -7.71 -4.63
N LYS A 222 -14.93 -6.71 -3.98
CA LYS A 222 -14.70 -5.28 -4.27
C LYS A 222 -13.21 -4.89 -4.26
N GLY A 223 -12.43 -5.43 -3.33
CA GLY A 223 -10.98 -5.15 -3.28
C GLY A 223 -10.18 -5.81 -4.41
N MET A 224 -10.61 -6.95 -4.94
CA MET A 224 -9.94 -7.60 -6.08
C MET A 224 -10.34 -6.92 -7.38
N VAL A 225 -11.60 -6.48 -7.51
CA VAL A 225 -12.04 -5.62 -8.61
C VAL A 225 -11.23 -4.32 -8.64
N LEU A 226 -11.03 -3.68 -7.49
CA LEU A 226 -10.24 -2.46 -7.43
C LEU A 226 -8.78 -2.70 -7.84
N GLN A 227 -8.18 -3.81 -7.43
CA GLN A 227 -6.84 -4.20 -7.91
C GLN A 227 -6.80 -4.42 -9.41
N LEU A 228 -7.80 -5.11 -9.98
CA LEU A 228 -7.89 -5.35 -11.43
C LEU A 228 -8.04 -4.04 -12.20
N ILE A 229 -8.83 -3.09 -11.69
CA ILE A 229 -8.94 -1.74 -12.25
C ILE A 229 -7.59 -1.02 -12.17
N LEU A 230 -6.92 -1.05 -11.01
CA LEU A 230 -5.62 -0.39 -10.85
C LEU A 230 -4.58 -0.99 -11.80
N LEU A 231 -4.58 -2.31 -11.93
CA LEU A 231 -3.71 -3.07 -12.82
C LEU A 231 -3.97 -2.70 -14.28
N ALA A 232 -5.24 -2.62 -14.69
CA ALA A 232 -5.61 -2.21 -16.04
C ALA A 232 -5.22 -0.76 -16.33
N VAL A 233 -5.44 0.16 -15.38
CA VAL A 233 -5.08 1.58 -15.52
C VAL A 233 -3.56 1.74 -15.62
N LEU A 234 -2.79 1.15 -14.71
CA LEU A 234 -1.32 1.22 -14.72
C LEU A 234 -0.72 0.51 -15.93
N GLY A 235 -1.25 -0.64 -16.31
CA GLY A 235 -0.82 -1.36 -17.51
C GLY A 235 -1.11 -0.57 -18.78
N THR A 236 -2.29 0.06 -18.89
CA THR A 236 -2.63 0.93 -20.02
C THR A 236 -1.75 2.16 -20.05
N TYR A 237 -1.51 2.80 -18.89
CA TYR A 237 -0.60 3.92 -18.76
C TYR A 237 0.81 3.56 -19.24
N ALA A 238 1.37 2.46 -18.74
CA ALA A 238 2.69 2.00 -19.14
C ALA A 238 2.77 1.69 -20.64
N LEU A 239 1.74 1.05 -21.19
CA LEU A 239 1.69 0.71 -22.62
C LEU A 239 1.57 1.95 -23.51
N VAL A 240 0.66 2.87 -23.19
CA VAL A 240 0.46 4.11 -23.96
C VAL A 240 1.73 4.94 -23.92
N ASP A 241 2.34 5.10 -22.76
CA ASP A 241 3.55 5.91 -22.64
C ASP A 241 4.77 5.25 -23.26
N TYR A 242 4.88 3.93 -23.20
CA TYR A 242 5.92 3.23 -23.96
C TYR A 242 5.85 3.52 -25.47
N VAL A 243 4.63 3.62 -26.02
CA VAL A 243 4.41 3.95 -27.44
C VAL A 243 4.60 5.45 -27.72
N LEU A 244 4.19 6.34 -26.82
CA LEU A 244 4.32 7.79 -27.03
C LEU A 244 5.75 8.30 -26.80
N LEU A 245 6.49 7.66 -25.90
CA LEU A 245 7.83 8.06 -25.51
C LEU A 245 8.93 7.23 -26.19
N THR A 246 8.60 6.49 -27.25
CA THR A 246 9.57 5.66 -27.99
C THR A 246 10.73 6.48 -28.59
N ASN A 247 10.53 7.77 -28.82
CA ASN A 247 11.58 8.67 -29.30
C ASN A 247 12.54 9.15 -28.21
N TYR A 248 12.27 8.85 -26.93
CA TYR A 248 13.10 9.31 -25.84
C TYR A 248 13.95 8.18 -25.27
N LEU A 249 15.25 8.42 -25.17
CA LEU A 249 16.22 7.47 -24.62
C LEU A 249 16.73 7.95 -23.26
N VAL A 250 16.68 7.10 -22.25
CA VAL A 250 17.32 7.39 -20.96
C VAL A 250 18.78 7.01 -21.03
N ILE A 251 19.67 7.93 -20.66
CA ILE A 251 21.11 7.72 -20.51
C ILE A 251 21.56 8.02 -19.08
N GLY A 252 22.62 7.33 -18.65
CA GLY A 252 23.11 7.36 -17.28
C GLY A 252 22.39 6.38 -16.34
N ASP A 253 22.76 6.43 -15.08
CA ASP A 253 22.26 5.51 -14.07
C ASP A 253 20.84 5.89 -13.64
N LEU A 254 19.89 4.99 -13.91
CA LEU A 254 18.52 5.14 -13.44
C LEU A 254 18.48 4.96 -11.91
N PRO A 255 17.94 5.92 -11.15
CA PRO A 255 17.76 5.75 -9.72
C PRO A 255 16.81 4.57 -9.49
N LEU A 256 17.22 3.59 -8.68
CA LEU A 256 16.41 2.39 -8.40
C LEU A 256 15.31 2.65 -7.36
N TRP A 257 15.46 3.67 -6.53
CA TRP A 257 14.54 3.97 -5.43
C TRP A 257 13.09 4.25 -5.88
N PRO A 258 12.79 4.93 -7.01
CA PRO A 258 11.41 5.15 -7.47
C PRO A 258 10.73 3.83 -7.83
N PHE A 259 11.48 2.90 -8.43
CA PHE A 259 10.96 1.59 -8.82
C PHE A 259 10.63 0.74 -7.58
N ILE A 260 11.55 0.70 -6.62
CA ILE A 260 11.38 -0.04 -5.37
C ILE A 260 10.23 0.55 -4.55
N SER A 261 10.18 1.88 -4.39
CA SER A 261 9.16 2.56 -3.61
C SER A 261 7.76 2.38 -4.20
N THR A 262 7.60 2.56 -5.51
CA THR A 262 6.31 2.41 -6.20
C THR A 262 5.84 0.96 -6.18
N GLY A 263 6.74 0.01 -6.46
CA GLY A 263 6.47 -1.42 -6.40
C GLY A 263 6.05 -1.89 -5.01
N LEU A 264 6.80 -1.50 -3.96
CA LEU A 264 6.46 -1.84 -2.57
C LEU A 264 5.14 -1.22 -2.13
N LEU A 265 4.91 0.06 -2.44
CA LEU A 265 3.70 0.77 -2.06
C LEU A 265 2.46 0.10 -2.68
N LEU A 266 2.50 -0.19 -3.98
CA LEU A 266 1.39 -0.85 -4.68
C LEU A 266 1.27 -2.33 -4.35
N GLY A 267 2.37 -3.02 -4.06
CA GLY A 267 2.36 -4.40 -3.55
C GLY A 267 1.69 -4.49 -2.17
N VAL A 268 2.05 -3.61 -1.23
CA VAL A 268 1.42 -3.55 0.10
C VAL A 268 -0.05 -3.18 -0.02
N LEU A 269 -0.38 -2.16 -0.84
CA LEU A 269 -1.75 -1.78 -1.11
C LEU A 269 -2.55 -2.95 -1.70
N GLY A 270 -1.98 -3.67 -2.66
CA GLY A 270 -2.55 -4.90 -3.21
C GLY A 270 -2.83 -5.91 -2.10
N VAL A 271 -1.83 -6.29 -1.32
CA VAL A 271 -2.02 -7.23 -0.19
C VAL A 271 -3.11 -6.76 0.78
N GLN A 272 -3.27 -5.45 1.01
CA GLN A 272 -4.34 -4.91 1.85
C GLN A 272 -5.72 -4.96 1.19
N LEU A 273 -5.84 -4.61 -0.09
CA LEU A 273 -7.09 -4.63 -0.85
C LEU A 273 -7.64 -6.06 -1.03
N GLY A 274 -6.76 -7.05 -1.16
CA GLY A 274 -7.16 -8.46 -1.27
C GLY A 274 -7.46 -9.13 0.09
N LYS A 275 -7.51 -8.39 1.21
CA LYS A 275 -7.89 -8.96 2.52
C LYS A 275 -9.33 -9.48 2.46
N GLY A 276 -9.47 -10.81 2.56
CA GLY A 276 -10.77 -11.49 2.48
C GLY A 276 -10.85 -12.47 1.30
N ALA A 277 -9.99 -12.30 0.29
CA ALA A 277 -9.79 -13.28 -0.78
C ALA A 277 -8.90 -14.46 -0.31
N PRO A 278 -8.95 -15.62 -1.02
CA PRO A 278 -8.04 -16.72 -0.76
C PRO A 278 -6.59 -16.31 -1.07
N ARG A 279 -5.64 -17.04 -0.46
CA ARG A 279 -4.23 -16.61 -0.40
C ARG A 279 -3.60 -16.54 -1.79
N ALA A 280 -3.89 -17.52 -2.65
CA ALA A 280 -3.28 -17.61 -3.97
C ALA A 280 -3.66 -16.40 -4.84
N GLU A 281 -4.94 -16.03 -4.88
CA GLU A 281 -5.46 -14.92 -5.65
C GLU A 281 -5.01 -13.59 -5.07
N ARG A 282 -5.05 -13.45 -3.74
CA ARG A 282 -4.61 -12.24 -3.03
C ARG A 282 -3.15 -11.92 -3.31
N PHE A 283 -2.26 -12.90 -3.14
CA PHE A 283 -0.83 -12.69 -3.34
C PHE A 283 -0.48 -12.67 -4.83
N GLY A 284 -1.16 -13.44 -5.67
CA GLY A 284 -0.97 -13.42 -7.12
C GLY A 284 -1.29 -12.06 -7.73
N LEU A 285 -2.46 -11.48 -7.43
CA LEU A 285 -2.82 -10.15 -7.93
C LEU A 285 -1.99 -9.02 -7.31
N ALA A 286 -1.60 -9.14 -6.03
CA ALA A 286 -0.71 -8.16 -5.42
C ALA A 286 0.70 -8.20 -6.05
N ALA A 287 1.22 -9.39 -6.39
CA ALA A 287 2.48 -9.53 -7.09
C ALA A 287 2.40 -8.95 -8.52
N LEU A 288 1.33 -9.25 -9.25
CA LEU A 288 1.11 -8.66 -10.58
C LEU A 288 1.02 -7.12 -10.52
N LEU A 289 0.32 -6.58 -9.52
CA LEU A 289 0.23 -5.14 -9.32
C LEU A 289 1.61 -4.52 -9.01
N CYS A 290 2.45 -5.20 -8.22
CA CYS A 290 3.82 -4.79 -7.93
C CYS A 290 4.68 -4.76 -9.21
N ILE A 291 4.60 -5.81 -10.05
CA ILE A 291 5.36 -5.89 -11.30
C ILE A 291 4.94 -4.79 -12.28
N ILE A 292 3.64 -4.59 -12.45
CA ILE A 292 3.12 -3.54 -13.35
C ILE A 292 3.43 -2.14 -12.83
N ALA A 293 3.41 -1.93 -11.51
CA ALA A 293 3.88 -0.69 -10.90
C ALA A 293 5.35 -0.41 -11.20
N PHE A 294 6.20 -1.43 -11.09
CA PHE A 294 7.61 -1.33 -11.43
C PHE A 294 7.80 -0.94 -12.91
N ALA A 295 7.10 -1.63 -13.81
CA ALA A 295 7.14 -1.34 -15.24
C ALA A 295 6.61 0.07 -15.57
N ALA A 296 5.52 0.52 -14.92
CA ALA A 296 4.95 1.85 -15.10
C ALA A 296 5.82 2.98 -14.55
N THR A 297 6.77 2.67 -13.66
CA THR A 297 7.68 3.67 -13.09
C THR A 297 8.64 4.20 -14.16
N TYR A 298 9.09 3.36 -15.09
CA TYR A 298 10.00 3.77 -16.16
C TYR A 298 9.45 4.93 -17.03
N PRO A 299 8.28 4.81 -17.68
CA PRO A 299 7.70 5.93 -18.43
C PRO A 299 7.31 7.10 -17.51
N GLY A 300 7.00 6.84 -16.23
CA GLY A 300 6.80 7.89 -15.23
C GLY A 300 8.03 8.77 -15.02
N LEU A 301 9.22 8.18 -14.97
CA LEU A 301 10.49 8.91 -14.86
C LEU A 301 10.80 9.72 -16.13
N GLN A 302 10.50 9.17 -17.31
CA GLN A 302 10.65 9.91 -18.57
C GLN A 302 9.74 11.14 -18.60
N ARG A 303 8.45 10.99 -18.24
CA ARG A 303 7.53 12.13 -18.14
C ARG A 303 7.97 13.16 -17.11
N TYR A 304 8.50 12.70 -15.97
CA TYR A 304 9.01 13.59 -14.94
C TYR A 304 10.14 14.46 -15.50
N ALA A 305 11.12 13.88 -16.20
CA ALA A 305 12.20 14.64 -16.83
C ALA A 305 11.68 15.69 -17.82
N LEU A 306 10.67 15.33 -18.64
CA LEU A 306 10.03 16.27 -19.58
C LEU A 306 9.23 17.39 -18.90
N VAL A 307 8.78 17.19 -17.66
CA VAL A 307 8.07 18.21 -16.89
C VAL A 307 9.06 19.16 -16.20
N VAL A 308 10.15 18.63 -15.67
CA VAL A 308 11.20 19.40 -14.99
C VAL A 308 12.02 20.21 -16.00
N SER A 309 12.38 19.60 -17.12
CA SER A 309 13.12 20.21 -18.22
C SER A 309 12.27 20.16 -19.50
N PRO A 310 11.30 21.07 -19.66
CA PRO A 310 10.41 21.08 -20.83
C PRO A 310 11.12 21.51 -22.11
N GLU A 311 12.16 22.35 -22.01
CA GLU A 311 12.97 22.80 -23.14
C GLU A 311 14.27 21.99 -23.19
N PRO A 312 14.55 21.31 -24.32
CA PRO A 312 15.77 20.51 -24.44
C PRO A 312 17.01 21.38 -24.59
N LEU A 313 18.10 20.96 -23.96
CA LEU A 313 19.44 21.51 -24.10
C LEU A 313 20.12 20.89 -25.33
N SER A 314 20.64 21.75 -26.22
CA SER A 314 21.42 21.32 -27.38
C SER A 314 22.87 21.09 -26.95
N VAL A 315 23.31 19.83 -26.94
CA VAL A 315 24.65 19.43 -26.46
C VAL A 315 25.40 18.72 -27.58
N ALA A 316 26.63 19.16 -27.85
CA ALA A 316 27.52 18.52 -28.81
C ALA A 316 28.33 17.42 -28.13
N TYR A 317 28.26 16.21 -28.64
CA TYR A 317 29.06 15.06 -28.21
C TYR A 317 30.14 14.74 -29.23
N ASP A 318 31.28 14.22 -28.76
CA ASP A 318 32.35 13.73 -29.62
C ASP A 318 32.05 12.29 -30.06
N ASN A 319 32.06 12.04 -31.37
CA ASN A 319 31.91 10.71 -31.95
C ASN A 319 33.25 9.97 -31.91
N THR A 320 33.49 9.18 -30.86
CA THR A 320 34.77 8.49 -30.61
C THR A 320 34.85 7.13 -31.31
N GLU A 321 33.73 6.42 -31.41
CA GLU A 321 33.59 5.20 -32.21
C GLU A 321 32.25 5.23 -32.95
N THR A 322 32.08 4.46 -34.03
CA THR A 322 30.83 4.40 -34.78
C THR A 322 29.64 4.07 -33.86
N GLY A 323 28.76 5.06 -33.65
CA GLY A 323 27.59 4.91 -32.79
C GLY A 323 27.89 4.98 -31.30
N TYR A 324 29.04 5.49 -30.89
CA TYR A 324 29.38 5.74 -29.49
C TYR A 324 29.86 7.17 -29.32
N PHE A 325 29.17 7.91 -28.45
CA PHE A 325 29.33 9.35 -28.30
C PHE A 325 29.69 9.71 -26.86
N GLU A 326 30.75 10.47 -26.67
CA GLU A 326 31.25 10.88 -25.36
C GLU A 326 31.14 12.39 -25.15
N HIS A 327 30.98 12.79 -23.89
CA HIS A 327 30.99 14.18 -23.46
C HIS A 327 31.60 14.28 -22.06
N SER A 328 32.26 15.40 -21.74
CA SER A 328 32.94 15.58 -20.45
C SER A 328 32.01 15.69 -19.25
N HIS A 329 30.79 16.20 -19.45
CA HIS A 329 29.83 16.52 -18.38
C HIS A 329 28.55 15.66 -18.38
N TYR A 330 28.33 14.84 -19.41
CA TYR A 330 27.12 14.05 -19.54
C TYR A 330 27.46 12.57 -19.80
N PRO A 331 26.56 11.64 -19.41
CA PRO A 331 26.77 10.22 -19.68
C PRO A 331 26.98 9.94 -21.17
N ALA A 332 27.82 8.95 -21.48
CA ALA A 332 28.06 8.52 -22.84
C ALA A 332 26.79 7.94 -23.47
N ILE A 333 26.64 8.14 -24.78
CA ILE A 333 25.52 7.64 -25.57
C ILE A 333 26.01 6.46 -26.38
N ASP A 334 25.58 5.26 -26.01
CA ASP A 334 25.89 4.04 -26.76
C ASP A 334 24.73 3.66 -27.67
N GLN A 335 24.97 3.71 -28.98
CA GLN A 335 24.05 3.33 -30.06
C GLN A 335 24.62 2.19 -30.92
N ARG A 336 25.70 1.53 -30.48
CA ARG A 336 26.33 0.43 -31.24
C ARG A 336 25.38 -0.76 -31.45
N GLU A 337 24.50 -1.01 -30.49
CA GLU A 337 23.44 -2.05 -30.58
C GLU A 337 22.08 -1.48 -31.03
N SER A 338 22.04 -0.26 -31.58
CA SER A 338 20.79 0.34 -32.04
C SER A 338 20.26 -0.35 -33.30
N SER A 339 18.97 -0.15 -33.59
CA SER A 339 18.29 -0.69 -34.77
C SER A 339 18.63 0.03 -36.09
N ILE A 340 19.56 0.99 -36.07
CA ILE A 340 19.95 1.81 -37.23
C ILE A 340 21.49 1.82 -37.45
N PRO A 341 22.16 0.65 -37.49
CA PRO A 341 23.62 0.60 -37.51
C PRO A 341 24.22 1.19 -38.79
N GLU A 342 23.58 1.03 -39.95
CA GLU A 342 24.08 1.57 -41.24
C GLU A 342 24.05 3.10 -41.25
N TYR A 343 23.04 3.71 -40.62
CA TYR A 343 22.98 5.16 -40.46
C TYR A 343 24.17 5.68 -39.65
N TRP A 344 24.51 5.03 -38.53
CA TRP A 344 25.66 5.44 -37.72
C TRP A 344 26.99 5.24 -38.45
N GLN A 345 27.11 4.19 -39.27
CA GLN A 345 28.29 3.95 -40.12
C GLN A 345 28.46 5.00 -41.22
N SER A 346 27.38 5.63 -41.68
CA SER A 346 27.44 6.69 -42.69
C SER A 346 28.02 8.00 -42.14
N LEU A 347 28.02 8.18 -40.81
CA LEU A 347 28.54 9.39 -40.20
C LEU A 347 30.07 9.36 -40.16
N PRO A 348 30.74 10.48 -40.49
CA PRO A 348 32.19 10.58 -40.36
C PRO A 348 32.62 10.40 -38.89
N SER A 349 33.65 9.58 -38.67
CA SER A 349 34.31 9.42 -37.38
C SER A 349 34.99 10.73 -36.96
N GLU A 350 35.12 10.98 -35.64
CA GLU A 350 35.81 12.15 -35.07
C GLU A 350 35.13 13.52 -35.32
N VAL A 351 33.82 13.51 -35.62
CA VAL A 351 33.01 14.74 -35.76
C VAL A 351 32.08 14.90 -34.57
N THR A 352 31.88 16.13 -34.11
CA THR A 352 30.90 16.44 -33.07
C THR A 352 29.47 16.27 -33.59
N TYR A 353 28.65 15.51 -32.85
CA TYR A 353 27.23 15.32 -33.15
C TYR A 353 26.37 15.96 -32.06
N THR A 354 25.37 16.74 -32.46
CA THR A 354 24.50 17.45 -31.52
C THR A 354 23.26 16.62 -31.16
N PHE A 355 23.05 16.43 -29.86
CA PHE A 355 21.86 15.80 -29.28
C PHE A 355 21.05 16.81 -28.48
N PHE A 356 19.75 16.53 -28.35
CA PHE A 356 18.82 17.31 -27.54
C PHE A 356 18.56 16.56 -26.23
N LEU A 357 18.95 17.15 -25.10
CA LEU A 357 18.91 16.54 -23.78
C LEU A 357 17.88 17.21 -22.89
N HIS A 358 17.13 16.43 -22.11
CA HIS A 358 16.31 16.90 -20.99
C HIS A 358 16.93 16.42 -19.68
N GLU A 359 17.19 17.34 -18.77
CA GLU A 359 17.75 17.03 -17.46
C GLU A 359 16.65 16.59 -16.49
N SER A 360 16.89 15.50 -15.76
CA SER A 360 15.91 14.97 -14.81
C SER A 360 16.09 15.47 -13.39
N GLU A 361 17.18 16.17 -13.06
CA GLU A 361 17.64 16.46 -11.68
C GLU A 361 17.88 15.22 -10.79
N LEU A 362 17.60 14.01 -11.30
CA LEU A 362 17.71 12.73 -10.58
C LEU A 362 18.95 11.92 -11.01
N GLY A 363 19.91 12.57 -11.68
CA GLY A 363 21.17 11.97 -12.11
C GLY A 363 21.13 11.22 -13.44
N PHE A 364 19.95 11.02 -14.04
CA PHE A 364 19.82 10.52 -15.42
C PHE A 364 19.44 11.65 -16.39
N VAL A 365 19.68 11.43 -17.67
CA VAL A 365 19.34 12.39 -18.73
C VAL A 365 18.48 11.69 -19.77
N LEU A 366 17.54 12.43 -20.35
CA LEU A 366 16.67 11.93 -21.42
C LEU A 366 17.08 12.57 -22.74
N ILE A 367 17.40 11.77 -23.76
CA ILE A 367 17.71 12.25 -25.10
C ILE A 367 16.45 12.22 -25.95
N ASP A 368 16.16 13.30 -26.66
CA ASP A 368 15.20 13.30 -27.75
C ASP A 368 15.85 12.78 -29.04
N MET A 369 15.49 11.55 -29.42
CA MET A 369 15.94 10.88 -30.63
C MET A 369 15.03 11.14 -31.82
N ALA A 370 13.97 11.96 -31.71
CA ALA A 370 13.04 12.20 -32.81
C ALA A 370 13.75 12.73 -34.06
N ALA A 371 14.64 13.73 -33.89
CA ALA A 371 15.43 14.28 -34.99
C ALA A 371 16.40 13.25 -35.59
N VAL A 372 17.00 12.39 -34.75
CA VAL A 372 17.88 11.30 -35.19
C VAL A 372 17.10 10.28 -36.02
N TYR A 373 15.94 9.86 -35.54
CA TYR A 373 15.07 8.91 -36.23
C TYR A 373 14.45 9.50 -37.51
N GLU A 374 14.23 10.80 -37.59
CA GLU A 374 13.85 11.46 -38.84
C GLU A 374 14.99 11.43 -39.87
N LYS A 375 16.22 11.78 -39.45
CA LYS A 375 17.40 11.72 -40.32
C LYS A 375 17.71 10.29 -40.77
N SER A 376 17.63 9.31 -39.87
CA SER A 376 17.87 7.90 -40.24
C SER A 376 16.79 7.40 -41.20
N ARG A 377 15.51 7.75 -40.99
CA ARG A 377 14.45 7.43 -41.95
C ARG A 377 14.67 8.08 -43.31
N ALA A 378 15.21 9.29 -43.37
CA ALA A 378 15.58 9.94 -44.63
C ALA A 378 16.73 9.19 -45.31
N PHE A 379 17.79 8.86 -44.57
CA PHE A 379 18.91 8.07 -45.05
C PHE A 379 18.45 6.74 -45.68
N TYR A 380 17.66 5.93 -44.99
CA TYR A 380 17.16 4.66 -45.55
C TYR A 380 16.15 4.84 -46.70
N ARG A 381 15.53 6.02 -46.85
CA ARG A 381 14.69 6.34 -48.03
C ARG A 381 15.52 6.77 -49.24
N GLU A 382 16.69 7.35 -49.02
CA GLU A 382 17.59 7.80 -50.09
C GLU A 382 18.53 6.69 -50.56
N ASP A 383 18.96 5.80 -49.66
CA ASP A 383 19.84 4.65 -49.96
C ASP A 383 19.08 3.44 -50.55
N GLY A 384 17.75 3.42 -50.43
CA GLY A 384 16.85 2.58 -51.25
C GLY A 384 16.36 3.37 -52.48
N ARG A 385 16.41 2.93 -53.73
CA ARG A 385 16.05 1.60 -54.25
C ARG A 385 14.91 0.93 -53.50
#